data_AF-A0A0Q9SYH1-F1
#
_entry.id   AF-A0A0Q9SYH1-F1
#
_cell.length_a   1.000
_cell.length_b   1.000
_cell.length_c   1.000
_cell.angle_alpha   90.00
_cell.angle_beta   90.00
_cell.angle_gamma   90.00
#
_symmetry.space_group_name_H-M   'P 1'
#
loop_
_entity.id
_entity.type
_entity.pdbx_description
1 polymer ?
#
loop_
_entity_poly.entity_id
_entity_poly.type
_entity_poly.pdbx_seq_one_letter_code
_entity_poly.pdbx_strand_id
1 'polypeptide(L)'
;MKQDGILRFDNATVLVTLATFLLLLGCLPLALRLDERIDRNRPMYADLARMTVLQDKSLLDTGKAVPVELAGGESTQVNDVEFVASDGVSVVVSGVDGDTAYCITVRNEHGAESDQHCS
;
A
#
# COMPACT_ATOMS: atom_id res chain seq x y z
N MET A 1 -51.49 17.11 -28.66
CA MET A 1 -50.41 16.10 -28.58
C MET A 1 -49.65 16.12 -29.89
N LYS A 2 -48.38 16.54 -29.87
CA LYS A 2 -47.45 16.38 -30.99
C LYS A 2 -46.13 15.90 -30.38
N GLN A 3 -45.89 14.59 -30.52
CA GLN A 3 -44.60 13.97 -30.31
C GLN A 3 -43.86 14.03 -31.66
N ASP A 4 -43.08 15.09 -31.86
CA ASP A 4 -42.07 15.20 -32.90
C ASP A 4 -40.81 15.69 -32.15
N GLY A 5 -39.65 15.05 -32.13
CA GLY A 5 -39.09 14.00 -32.95
C GLY A 5 -37.59 14.17 -32.78
N ILE A 6 -36.98 13.25 -32.00
CA ILE A 6 -35.61 12.76 -32.11
C ILE A 6 -34.50 13.84 -32.09
N LEU A 7 -33.78 13.89 -30.96
CA LEU A 7 -32.47 14.53 -30.76
C LEU A 7 -31.70 14.67 -32.09
N ARG A 8 -31.68 15.89 -32.64
CA ARG A 8 -30.73 16.29 -33.68
C ARG A 8 -29.36 16.37 -32.99
N PHE A 9 -28.72 15.21 -32.84
CA PHE A 9 -27.32 15.19 -32.42
C PHE A 9 -26.52 15.86 -33.53
N ASP A 10 -26.00 17.05 -33.24
CA ASP A 10 -25.08 17.71 -34.13
C ASP A 10 -23.89 16.76 -34.33
N ASN A 11 -23.45 16.55 -35.57
CA ASN A 11 -22.38 15.57 -35.86
C ASN A 11 -21.11 15.88 -35.03
N ALA A 12 -20.90 17.16 -34.71
CA ALA A 12 -19.87 17.63 -33.79
C ALA A 12 -20.03 17.05 -32.38
N THR A 13 -21.25 17.03 -31.83
CA THR A 13 -21.53 16.44 -30.51
C THR A 13 -21.22 14.95 -30.50
N VAL A 14 -21.66 14.21 -31.53
CA VAL A 14 -21.36 12.77 -31.65
C VAL A 14 -19.86 12.51 -31.71
N LEU A 15 -19.13 13.28 -32.53
CA LEU A 15 -17.68 13.17 -32.65
C LEU A 15 -16.95 13.48 -31.35
N VAL A 16 -17.37 14.53 -30.64
CA VAL A 16 -16.80 14.87 -29.32
C VAL A 16 -17.05 13.74 -28.33
N THR A 17 -18.27 13.20 -28.24
CA THR A 17 -18.58 12.10 -27.33
C THR A 17 -17.76 10.85 -27.66
N LEU A 18 -17.64 10.50 -28.95
CA LEU A 18 -16.86 9.34 -29.38
C LEU A 18 -15.36 9.53 -29.10
N ALA A 19 -14.82 10.72 -29.36
CA ALA A 19 -13.43 11.06 -29.06
C ALA A 19 -13.13 11.01 -27.56
N THR A 20 -14.02 11.54 -26.72
CA THR A 20 -13.90 11.44 -25.26
C THR A 20 -13.96 9.98 -24.80
N PHE A 21 -14.86 9.18 -25.34
CA PHE A 21 -14.98 7.77 -24.98
C PHE A 21 -13.72 6.97 -25.34
N LEU A 22 -13.16 7.20 -26.54
CA LEU A 22 -11.90 6.60 -26.97
C LEU A 22 -10.71 7.04 -26.10
N LEU A 23 -10.68 8.32 -25.70
CA LEU A 23 -9.64 8.83 -24.81
C LEU A 23 -9.73 8.16 -23.43
N LEU A 24 -10.93 8.03 -22.87
CA LEU A 24 -11.14 7.32 -21.60
C LEU A 24 -10.78 5.83 -21.69
N LEU A 25 -11.13 5.16 -22.79
CA LEU A 25 -10.70 3.78 -23.06
C LEU A 25 -9.17 3.67 -23.16
N GLY A 26 -8.52 4.65 -23.77
CA GLY A 26 -7.05 4.74 -23.81
C GLY A 26 -6.40 4.91 -22.43
N CYS A 27 -7.11 5.48 -21.46
CA CYS A 27 -6.64 5.60 -20.08
C CYS A 27 -6.83 4.32 -19.24
N LEU A 28 -7.70 3.40 -19.66
CA LEU A 28 -7.97 2.15 -18.95
C LEU A 28 -6.70 1.29 -18.65
N PRO A 29 -5.79 1.03 -19.61
CA PRO A 29 -4.58 0.25 -19.33
C PRO A 29 -3.65 0.93 -18.30
N LEU A 30 -3.65 2.27 -18.26
CA LEU A 30 -2.88 3.01 -17.25
C LEU A 30 -3.50 2.83 -15.86
N ALA A 31 -4.83 2.91 -15.76
CA ALA A 31 -5.55 2.66 -14.52
C ALA A 31 -5.31 1.25 -13.98
N LEU A 32 -5.39 0.23 -14.84
CA LEU A 32 -5.14 -1.17 -14.45
C LEU A 32 -3.70 -1.41 -13.97
N ARG A 33 -2.71 -0.81 -14.63
CA ARG A 33 -1.31 -0.93 -14.18
C ARG A 33 -1.06 -0.26 -12.84
N LEU A 34 -1.72 0.88 -12.58
CA LEU A 34 -1.62 1.56 -11.30
C LEU A 34 -2.25 0.74 -10.18
N ASP A 35 -3.44 0.18 -10.44
CA ASP A 35 -4.16 -0.68 -9.52
C ASP A 35 -3.33 -1.91 -9.12
N GLU A 36 -2.79 -2.62 -10.11
CA GLU A 36 -1.95 -3.79 -9.88
C GLU A 36 -0.68 -3.48 -9.07
N ARG A 37 -0.05 -2.32 -9.29
CA ARG A 37 1.12 -1.90 -8.50
C ARG A 37 0.74 -1.57 -7.06
N ILE A 38 -0.40 -0.90 -6.85
CA ILE A 38 -0.89 -0.55 -5.52
C ILE A 38 -1.26 -1.80 -4.74
N ASP A 39 -1.95 -2.75 -5.38
CA ASP A 39 -2.35 -4.00 -4.76
C ASP A 39 -1.15 -4.85 -4.35
N ARG A 40 -0.12 -4.95 -5.20
CA ARG A 40 1.14 -5.65 -4.87
C ARG A 40 1.90 -5.05 -3.70
N ASN A 41 1.79 -3.75 -3.48
CA ASN A 41 2.48 -3.07 -2.38
C ASN A 41 1.61 -2.98 -1.11
N ARG A 42 0.31 -3.28 -1.21
CA ARG A 42 -0.63 -3.15 -0.09
C ARG A 42 -0.24 -3.99 1.14
N PRO A 43 0.19 -5.27 1.00
CA PRO A 43 0.62 -6.06 2.16
C PRO A 43 1.83 -5.44 2.87
N MET A 44 2.80 -4.91 2.10
CA MET A 44 3.99 -4.25 2.63
C MET A 44 3.62 -3.07 3.55
N TYR A 45 2.72 -2.18 3.11
CA TYR A 45 2.30 -1.04 3.92
C TYR A 45 1.39 -1.43 5.10
N ALA A 46 0.60 -2.50 4.96
CA ALA A 46 -0.19 -3.04 6.06
C ALA A 46 0.71 -3.60 7.17
N ASP A 47 1.75 -4.34 6.81
CA ASP A 47 2.73 -4.89 7.74
C ASP A 47 3.55 -3.80 8.42
N LEU A 48 3.99 -2.78 7.67
CA LEU A 48 4.65 -1.60 8.23
C LEU A 48 3.77 -0.95 9.31
N ALA A 49 2.52 -0.61 8.98
CA ALA A 49 1.62 0.05 9.93
C ALA A 49 1.35 -0.80 11.18
N ARG A 50 1.20 -2.12 11.04
CA ARG A 50 1.00 -3.04 12.17
C ARG A 50 2.26 -3.12 13.04
N MET A 51 3.45 -3.24 12.44
CA MET A 51 4.70 -3.31 13.18
C MET A 51 4.99 -2.01 13.92
N THR A 52 4.74 -0.84 13.31
CA THR A 52 4.84 0.48 13.97
C THR A 52 4.03 0.50 15.26
N VAL A 53 2.76 0.09 15.21
CA VAL A 53 1.88 0.08 16.40
C VAL A 53 2.43 -0.85 17.50
N LEU A 54 3.01 -2.00 17.14
CA LEU A 54 3.59 -2.93 18.10
C LEU A 54 4.87 -2.38 18.74
N GLN A 55 5.72 -1.73 17.95
CA GLN A 55 6.96 -1.12 18.45
C GLN A 55 6.66 0.10 19.33
N ASP A 56 5.70 0.94 18.95
CA ASP A 56 5.23 2.06 19.77
C ASP A 56 4.70 1.56 21.12
N LYS A 57 3.90 0.48 21.09
CA LYS A 57 3.40 -0.14 22.30
C LYS A 57 4.55 -0.70 23.15
N SER A 58 5.55 -1.34 22.54
CA SER A 58 6.74 -1.84 23.26
C SER A 58 7.52 -0.71 23.93
N LEU A 59 7.74 0.41 23.23
CA LEU A 59 8.38 1.59 23.79
C LEU A 59 7.59 2.16 24.97
N LEU A 60 6.26 2.22 24.88
CA LEU A 60 5.41 2.71 25.97
C LEU A 60 5.40 1.78 27.19
N ASP A 61 5.34 0.46 26.97
CA ASP A 61 5.19 -0.52 28.04
C ASP A 61 6.55 -0.87 28.71
N THR A 62 7.62 -0.97 27.91
CA THR A 62 8.94 -1.46 28.36
C THR A 62 10.05 -0.43 28.28
N GLY A 63 9.82 0.70 27.60
CA GLY A 63 10.85 1.69 27.31
C GLY A 63 11.82 1.28 26.20
N LYS A 64 11.57 0.15 25.53
CA LYS A 64 12.48 -0.40 24.52
C LYS A 64 11.76 -0.93 23.27
N ALA A 65 12.38 -0.72 22.12
CA ALA A 65 12.06 -1.35 20.87
C ALA A 65 12.49 -2.81 20.87
N VAL A 66 11.81 -3.62 20.07
CA VAL A 66 12.13 -5.04 19.87
C VAL A 66 12.74 -5.19 18.48
N PRO A 67 14.05 -5.50 18.37
CA PRO A 67 14.67 -5.80 17.09
C PRO A 67 14.04 -7.05 16.47
N VAL A 68 13.71 -6.97 15.18
CA VAL A 68 13.04 -8.03 14.45
C VAL A 68 13.65 -8.13 13.06
N GLU A 69 13.86 -9.35 12.58
CA GLU A 69 14.17 -9.63 11.18
C GLU A 69 13.31 -10.82 10.78
N LEU A 70 12.38 -10.60 9.86
CA LEU A 70 11.41 -11.60 9.38
C LEU A 70 11.39 -11.63 7.86
N ALA A 71 11.40 -12.85 7.32
CA ALA A 71 11.00 -13.11 5.96
C ALA A 71 9.46 -13.31 5.85
N GLY A 72 8.95 -13.33 4.62
CA GLY A 72 7.52 -13.50 4.37
C GLY A 72 6.99 -14.83 4.90
N GLY A 73 5.89 -14.77 5.63
CA GLY A 73 5.25 -15.91 6.29
C GLY A 73 5.87 -16.30 7.64
N GLU A 74 6.99 -15.68 8.05
CA GLU A 74 7.56 -15.91 9.38
C GLU A 74 6.79 -15.14 10.46
N SER A 75 6.81 -15.66 11.69
CA SER A 75 6.21 -14.99 12.84
C SER A 75 7.21 -14.73 13.97
N THR A 76 6.94 -13.68 14.74
CA THR A 76 7.66 -13.35 15.97
C THR A 76 6.72 -12.81 17.02
N GLN A 77 7.20 -12.75 18.26
CA GLN A 77 6.51 -12.10 19.36
C GLN A 77 7.06 -10.68 19.56
N VAL A 78 6.18 -9.68 19.52
CA VAL A 78 6.50 -8.29 19.86
C VAL A 78 5.56 -7.86 20.98
N ASN A 79 6.10 -7.67 22.18
CA ASN A 79 5.34 -7.26 23.38
C ASN A 79 4.11 -8.16 23.64
N ASP A 80 4.33 -9.48 23.71
CA ASP A 80 3.32 -10.53 23.91
C ASP A 80 2.23 -10.64 22.82
N VAL A 81 2.40 -9.95 21.69
CA VAL A 81 1.55 -10.07 20.52
C VAL A 81 2.32 -10.76 19.40
N GLU A 82 1.73 -11.82 18.84
CA GLU A 82 2.26 -12.46 17.64
C GLU A 82 2.07 -11.54 16.43
N PHE A 83 3.17 -11.27 15.76
CA PHE A 83 3.21 -10.65 14.44
C PHE A 83 3.62 -11.71 13.42
N VAL A 84 2.86 -11.81 12.33
CA VAL A 84 3.17 -12.67 11.18
C VAL A 84 3.38 -11.76 9.98
N ALA A 85 4.54 -11.85 9.35
CA ALA A 85 4.83 -11.13 8.12
C ALA A 85 3.98 -11.72 6.97
N SER A 86 3.38 -10.85 6.17
CA SER A 86 2.63 -11.25 4.99
C SER A 86 3.52 -12.03 4.02
N ASP A 87 2.92 -12.96 3.26
CA ASP A 87 3.66 -13.71 2.24
C ASP A 87 4.35 -12.76 1.26
N GLY A 88 5.62 -13.06 0.94
CA GLY A 88 6.43 -12.22 0.06
C GLY A 88 6.84 -10.86 0.65
N VAL A 89 6.59 -10.60 1.95
CA VAL A 89 7.00 -9.36 2.63
C VAL A 89 8.05 -9.65 3.69
N SER A 90 9.21 -8.98 3.62
CA SER A 90 10.24 -9.02 4.66
C SER A 90 10.18 -7.76 5.52
N VAL A 91 10.25 -7.93 6.84
CA VAL A 91 10.21 -6.83 7.82
C VAL A 91 11.50 -6.84 8.63
N VAL A 92 12.18 -5.70 8.67
CA VAL A 92 13.37 -5.48 9.51
C VAL A 92 13.11 -4.31 10.43
N VAL A 93 13.30 -4.51 11.72
CA VAL A 93 13.26 -3.49 12.76
C VAL A 93 14.62 -3.43 13.43
N SER A 94 15.26 -2.28 13.34
CA SER A 94 16.50 -1.98 14.05
C SER A 94 16.22 -1.00 15.19
N GLY A 95 16.64 -1.35 16.41
CA GLY A 95 16.68 -0.40 17.52
C GLY A 95 17.75 0.67 17.30
N VAL A 96 17.45 1.91 17.66
CA VAL A 96 18.38 3.05 17.65
C VAL A 96 18.37 3.72 19.03
N ASP A 97 19.41 4.51 19.32
CA ASP A 97 19.60 5.20 20.60
C ASP A 97 19.54 4.29 21.85
N GLY A 98 20.10 3.08 21.75
CA GLY A 98 20.05 2.11 22.85
C GLY A 98 18.68 1.45 23.02
N ASP A 99 18.00 1.23 21.89
CA ASP A 99 16.67 0.67 21.74
C ASP A 99 15.54 1.56 22.28
N THR A 100 15.78 2.83 22.60
CA THR A 100 14.70 3.76 23.00
C THR A 100 13.96 4.38 21.81
N ALA A 101 14.42 4.07 20.59
CA ALA A 101 13.85 4.47 19.33
C ALA A 101 14.04 3.31 18.33
N TYR A 102 13.35 3.36 17.19
CA TYR A 102 13.45 2.28 16.20
C TYR A 102 13.33 2.80 14.77
N CYS A 103 13.86 2.03 13.83
CA CYS A 103 13.62 2.20 12.41
C CYS A 103 13.09 0.90 11.81
N ILE A 104 12.02 1.00 11.02
CA ILE A 104 11.41 -0.12 10.31
C ILE A 104 11.69 0.02 8.82
N THR A 105 12.14 -1.07 8.22
CA THR A 105 12.26 -1.23 6.78
C THR A 105 11.44 -2.44 6.35
N VAL A 106 10.52 -2.26 5.41
CA VAL A 106 9.74 -3.36 4.84
C VAL A 106 10.01 -3.46 3.34
N ARG A 107 10.17 -4.69 2.84
CA ARG A 107 10.38 -4.96 1.41
C ARG A 107 9.41 -6.02 0.95
N ASN A 108 8.99 -5.97 -0.32
CA ASN A 108 8.25 -7.06 -0.93
C ASN A 108 9.10 -7.82 -1.96
N GLU A 109 8.64 -9.02 -2.32
CA GLU A 109 9.27 -9.91 -3.30
C GLU A 109 9.36 -9.31 -4.71
N HIS A 110 8.61 -8.24 -4.97
CA HIS A 110 8.62 -7.51 -6.23
C HIS A 110 9.66 -6.38 -6.28
N GLY A 111 10.50 -6.26 -5.26
CA GLY A 111 11.59 -5.28 -5.19
C GLY A 111 11.16 -3.87 -4.79
N ALA A 112 9.94 -3.69 -4.27
CA ALA A 112 9.54 -2.47 -3.61
C ALA A 112 10.04 -2.47 -2.16
N GLU A 113 10.49 -1.31 -1.70
CA GLU A 113 10.98 -1.08 -0.34
C GLU A 113 10.29 0.18 0.19
N SER A 114 9.89 0.17 1.46
CA SER A 114 9.43 1.36 2.15
C SER A 114 10.61 2.30 2.41
N ASP A 115 10.37 3.60 2.39
CA ASP A 115 11.30 4.53 3.03
C ASP A 115 11.48 4.10 4.49
N GLN A 116 12.71 4.25 5.02
CA GLN A 116 13.01 3.87 6.40
C GLN A 116 12.13 4.69 7.35
N HIS A 117 11.25 4.02 8.09
CA HIS A 117 10.33 4.68 9.00
C HIS A 117 10.91 4.66 10.41
N CYS A 118 11.37 5.82 10.89
CA CYS A 118 11.98 5.94 12.21
C CYS A 118 11.10 6.75 13.17
N SER A 119 11.07 6.34 14.44
CA SER A 119 10.45 7.06 15.55
C SER A 119 11.47 7.34 16.65
#